data_AF-A0AAD4Q2D7-F1
#
_entry.id   AF-A0AAD4Q2D7-F1
#
_cell.length_a   1.000
_cell.length_b   1.000
_cell.length_c   1.000
_cell.angle_alpha   90.00
_cell.angle_beta   90.00
_cell.angle_gamma   90.00
#
_symmetry.space_group_name_H-M   'P 1'
#
loop_
_entity.id
_entity.type
_entity.pdbx_description
1 polymer ?
#
loop_
_entity_poly.entity_id
_entity_poly.type
_entity_poly.pdbx_seq_one_letter_code
_entity_poly.pdbx_strand_id
1 'polypeptide(L)'
;MPELARNANAQSPKMTRSISPTPQNPRRNPNRPWRTSDDYSAAMVKFLPEAVRLSEMDEQGVRCAFNLLLYLAWNAYGDIDASFKMSGYGECEETYPLMDEQMMKIIDLRAAMVDPCTSPSPAVIVPHRWTDEDACVGEFKTGRPNKQQRNQIARQHAAYDKKRNELARERRETVTGTEWINNAIDELTESRDYIEPYGHDGFFTKSITRLEELRISLQATNSSATNDHNT
;
A
#
# COMPACT_ATOMS: atom_id res chain seq x y z
N MET A 1 -6.96 45.18 65.13
CA MET A 1 -7.56 46.22 64.26
C MET A 1 -6.67 47.44 64.36
N PRO A 2 -6.18 48.10 63.28
CA PRO A 2 -6.43 48.00 61.82
C PRO A 2 -5.15 47.56 61.03
N GLU A 3 -5.26 46.88 59.88
CA GLU A 3 -5.43 47.34 58.47
C GLU A 3 -4.20 48.01 57.83
N LEU A 4 -3.50 47.28 56.95
CA LEU A 4 -3.20 47.63 55.54
C LEU A 4 -2.01 46.81 55.02
N ALA A 5 -2.31 45.66 54.43
CA ALA A 5 -1.37 44.88 53.62
C ALA A 5 -1.49 45.31 52.16
N ARG A 6 -0.40 45.85 51.60
CA ARG A 6 -0.10 45.88 50.16
C ARG A 6 1.41 45.79 50.00
N ASN A 7 1.94 44.66 49.51
CA ASN A 7 2.62 44.70 48.22
C ASN A 7 2.93 43.31 47.65
N ALA A 8 2.79 43.28 46.32
CA ALA A 8 3.14 42.28 45.31
C ALA A 8 4.12 41.15 45.69
N ASN A 9 3.73 39.91 45.39
CA ASN A 9 4.65 39.00 44.72
C ASN A 9 3.91 38.06 43.75
N ALA A 10 4.55 37.84 42.62
CA ALA A 10 3.99 37.43 41.34
C ALA A 10 3.53 35.96 41.28
N GLN A 11 2.40 35.76 40.61
CA GLN A 11 1.91 34.48 40.12
C GLN A 11 2.83 33.90 39.06
N SER A 12 3.27 32.65 39.23
CA SER A 12 3.72 31.79 38.14
C SER A 12 2.57 30.83 37.78
N PRO A 13 1.90 30.97 36.63
CA PRO A 13 0.88 30.01 36.22
C PRO A 13 1.53 28.76 35.64
N LYS A 14 1.17 27.60 36.21
CA LYS A 14 1.45 26.26 35.68
C LYS A 14 0.79 26.14 34.29
N MET A 15 1.59 26.07 33.23
CA MET A 15 1.09 25.70 31.90
C MET A 15 0.74 24.22 31.88
N THR A 16 -0.55 23.92 32.00
CA THR A 16 -1.16 22.70 31.48
C THR A 16 -1.00 22.72 29.95
N ARG A 17 -0.18 21.81 29.40
CA ARG A 17 -0.11 21.58 27.95
C ARG A 17 -1.44 21.00 27.49
N SER A 18 -2.32 21.87 27.02
CA SER A 18 -3.48 21.51 26.20
C SER A 18 -2.95 20.82 24.93
N ILE A 19 -3.31 19.55 24.76
CA ILE A 19 -3.12 18.83 23.50
C ILE A 19 -4.03 19.52 22.49
N SER A 20 -3.42 20.35 21.66
CA SER A 20 -4.09 21.05 20.57
C SER A 20 -4.42 20.01 19.49
N PRO A 21 -5.62 20.04 18.87
CA PRO A 21 -5.88 19.22 17.70
C PRO A 21 -4.92 19.63 16.57
N THR A 22 -4.32 18.64 15.92
CA THR A 22 -3.43 18.82 14.78
C THR A 22 -4.03 19.80 13.77
N PRO A 23 -3.29 20.85 13.33
CA PRO A 23 -3.83 21.82 12.39
C PRO A 23 -4.21 21.11 11.08
N GLN A 24 -5.49 21.21 10.70
CA GLN A 24 -5.95 20.70 9.42
C GLN A 24 -5.25 21.48 8.30
N ASN A 25 -4.49 20.77 7.46
CA ASN A 25 -3.82 21.34 6.31
C ASN A 25 -4.85 22.03 5.40
N PRO A 26 -4.77 23.36 5.19
CA PRO A 26 -5.76 24.15 4.43
C PRO A 26 -5.85 23.78 2.94
N ARG A 27 -5.04 22.82 2.47
CA ARG A 27 -5.04 22.31 1.09
C ARG A 27 -6.02 21.16 0.83
N ARG A 28 -6.76 20.66 1.83
CA ARG A 28 -7.70 19.54 1.66
C ARG A 28 -9.11 20.02 1.35
N ASN A 29 -9.36 20.38 0.09
CA ASN A 29 -10.74 20.47 -0.40
C ASN A 29 -11.31 19.04 -0.51
N PRO A 30 -12.32 18.62 0.28
CA PRO A 30 -12.84 17.25 0.24
C PRO A 30 -13.54 16.90 -1.08
N ASN A 31 -13.95 17.91 -1.86
CA ASN A 31 -14.71 17.75 -3.10
C ASN A 31 -13.85 17.73 -4.38
N ARG A 32 -12.51 17.70 -4.28
CA ARG A 32 -11.68 17.48 -5.47
C ARG A 32 -11.92 16.06 -6.02
N PRO A 33 -11.94 15.85 -7.34
CA PRO A 33 -12.20 14.52 -7.91
C PRO A 33 -10.95 13.63 -7.93
N TRP A 34 -9.78 14.15 -7.53
CA TRP A 34 -8.51 13.41 -7.46
C TRP A 34 -7.94 13.36 -6.03
N ARG A 35 -7.08 12.39 -5.74
CA ARG A 35 -6.45 12.16 -4.43
C ARG A 35 -4.93 12.05 -4.58
N THR A 36 -4.20 12.73 -3.70
CA THR A 36 -2.73 12.63 -3.63
C THR A 36 -2.32 11.44 -2.74
N SER A 37 -1.07 11.02 -2.83
CA SER A 37 -0.45 10.11 -1.86
C SER A 37 -0.70 10.55 -0.41
N ASP A 38 -0.63 11.84 -0.11
CA ASP A 38 -0.97 12.40 1.21
C ASP A 38 -2.41 12.16 1.66
N ASP A 39 -3.37 12.29 0.75
CA ASP A 39 -4.78 12.04 1.08
C ASP A 39 -4.96 10.58 1.47
N TYR A 40 -4.33 9.69 0.71
CA TYR A 40 -4.33 8.26 0.94
C TYR A 40 -3.58 7.89 2.22
N SER A 41 -2.37 8.40 2.45
CA SER A 41 -1.58 8.13 3.65
C SER A 41 -2.36 8.48 4.92
N ALA A 42 -2.96 9.67 4.98
CA ALA A 42 -3.77 10.08 6.12
C ALA A 42 -5.05 9.26 6.32
N ALA A 43 -5.61 8.69 5.24
CA ALA A 43 -6.71 7.73 5.35
C ALA A 43 -6.21 6.37 5.86
N MET A 44 -5.07 5.91 5.35
CA MET A 44 -4.46 4.61 5.68
C MET A 44 -4.02 4.51 7.13
N VAL A 45 -3.48 5.58 7.72
CA VAL A 45 -3.09 5.63 9.14
C VAL A 45 -4.24 5.19 10.06
N LYS A 46 -5.49 5.49 9.69
CA LYS A 46 -6.67 5.14 10.49
C LYS A 46 -6.91 3.63 10.56
N PHE A 47 -6.41 2.88 9.58
CA PHE A 47 -6.55 1.42 9.49
C PHE A 47 -5.35 0.67 10.07
N LEU A 48 -4.24 1.34 10.37
CA LEU A 48 -3.08 0.70 10.98
C LEU A 48 -3.37 0.01 12.32
N PRO A 49 -4.10 0.63 13.27
CA PRO A 49 -4.45 -0.04 14.53
C PRO A 49 -5.27 -1.32 14.29
N GLU A 50 -6.13 -1.30 13.28
CA GLU A 50 -6.96 -2.45 12.92
C GLU A 50 -6.12 -3.58 12.31
N ALA A 51 -5.13 -3.27 11.47
CA ALA A 51 -4.18 -4.25 10.95
C ALA A 51 -3.39 -4.92 12.09
N VAL A 52 -2.92 -4.15 13.07
CA VAL A 52 -2.23 -4.69 14.25
C VAL A 52 -3.18 -5.59 15.06
N ARG A 53 -4.39 -5.12 15.34
CA ARG A 53 -5.40 -5.91 16.06
C ARG A 53 -5.71 -7.22 15.36
N LEU A 54 -5.83 -7.22 14.04
CA LEU A 54 -6.04 -8.43 13.24
C LEU A 54 -4.85 -9.39 13.34
N SER A 55 -3.62 -8.88 13.32
CA SER A 55 -2.41 -9.72 13.42
C SER A 55 -2.23 -10.41 14.77
N GLU A 56 -2.86 -9.91 15.84
CA GLU A 56 -2.79 -10.46 17.19
C GLU A 56 -3.85 -11.55 17.46
N MET A 57 -4.74 -11.83 16.50
CA MET A 57 -5.83 -12.79 16.66
C MET A 57 -5.36 -14.24 16.44
N ASP A 58 -5.63 -14.78 15.26
CA ASP A 58 -5.29 -16.14 14.85
C ASP A 58 -4.63 -16.11 13.46
N GLU A 59 -4.32 -17.28 12.91
CA GLU A 59 -3.71 -17.38 11.57
C GLU A 59 -4.55 -16.68 10.49
N GLN A 60 -5.88 -16.77 10.61
CA GLN A 60 -6.79 -16.09 9.70
C GLN A 60 -6.73 -14.57 9.89
N GLY A 61 -6.62 -14.10 11.13
CA GLY A 61 -6.37 -12.69 11.48
C GLY A 61 -5.10 -12.14 10.84
N VAL A 62 -3.98 -12.86 10.91
CA VAL A 62 -2.72 -12.47 10.25
C VAL A 62 -2.88 -12.38 8.73
N ARG A 63 -3.58 -13.32 8.10
CA ARG A 63 -3.89 -13.27 6.66
C ARG A 63 -4.73 -12.04 6.31
N CYS A 64 -5.75 -11.74 7.11
CA CYS A 64 -6.60 -10.56 6.94
C CYS A 64 -5.80 -9.25 7.12
N ALA A 65 -4.93 -9.18 8.13
CA ALA A 65 -4.05 -8.04 8.37
C ALA A 65 -3.13 -7.78 7.17
N PHE A 66 -2.52 -8.84 6.65
CA PHE A 66 -1.66 -8.76 5.46
C PHE A 66 -2.43 -8.27 4.23
N ASN A 67 -3.58 -8.88 3.95
CA ASN A 67 -4.41 -8.54 2.80
C ASN A 67 -4.94 -7.09 2.88
N LEU A 68 -5.25 -6.62 4.09
CA LEU A 68 -5.60 -5.22 4.35
C LEU A 68 -4.43 -4.30 4.00
N LEU A 69 -3.23 -4.54 4.53
CA LEU A 69 -2.08 -3.68 4.24
C LEU A 69 -1.70 -3.68 2.76
N LEU A 70 -1.79 -4.82 2.08
CA LEU A 70 -1.54 -4.91 0.63
C LEU A 70 -2.58 -4.13 -0.18
N TYR A 71 -3.85 -4.14 0.25
CA TYR A 71 -4.90 -3.30 -0.33
C TYR A 71 -4.64 -1.80 -0.13
N LEU A 72 -4.15 -1.41 1.04
CA LEU A 72 -3.78 -0.02 1.28
C LEU A 72 -2.56 0.36 0.41
N ALA A 73 -1.53 -0.48 0.35
CA ALA A 73 -0.31 -0.22 -0.44
C ALA A 73 -0.60 0.06 -1.92
N TRP A 74 -1.57 -0.62 -2.52
CA TRP A 74 -2.03 -0.34 -3.90
C TRP A 74 -2.39 1.12 -4.16
N ASN A 75 -2.98 1.79 -3.17
CA ASN A 75 -3.43 3.18 -3.29
C ASN A 75 -2.35 4.18 -2.88
N ALA A 76 -1.13 3.74 -2.55
CA ALA A 76 -0.11 4.57 -1.93
C ALA A 76 0.39 5.71 -2.84
N TYR A 77 0.28 5.54 -4.14
CA TYR A 77 0.84 6.49 -5.10
C TYR A 77 -0.15 7.54 -5.61
N GLY A 78 -1.39 7.52 -5.11
CA GLY A 78 -2.41 8.48 -5.51
C GLY A 78 -2.93 8.27 -6.93
N ASP A 79 -3.67 9.26 -7.43
CA ASP A 79 -4.23 9.23 -8.78
C ASP A 79 -3.18 9.63 -9.83
N ILE A 80 -2.15 8.80 -10.02
CA ILE A 80 -1.05 9.05 -10.97
C ILE A 80 -1.56 9.31 -12.38
N ASP A 81 -2.62 8.63 -12.77
CA ASP A 81 -3.20 8.75 -14.12
C ASP A 81 -3.88 10.11 -14.33
N ALA A 82 -4.20 10.83 -13.25
CA ALA A 82 -4.62 12.22 -13.32
C ALA A 82 -3.40 13.16 -13.51
N SER A 83 -2.29 12.88 -12.83
CA SER A 83 -1.01 13.58 -12.97
C SER A 83 0.07 12.88 -12.14
N PHE A 84 1.29 12.75 -12.68
CA PHE A 84 2.45 12.22 -11.95
C PHE A 84 2.75 12.98 -10.65
N LYS A 85 2.40 14.28 -10.59
CA LYS A 85 2.57 15.12 -9.39
C LYS A 85 1.69 14.72 -8.20
N MET A 86 0.79 13.76 -8.39
CA MET A 86 -0.08 13.23 -7.35
C MET A 86 0.61 12.16 -6.50
N SER A 87 1.70 11.57 -7.01
CA SER A 87 2.58 10.65 -6.29
C SER A 87 3.66 11.42 -5.53
N GLY A 88 3.93 11.02 -4.29
CA GLY A 88 5.10 11.46 -3.51
C GLY A 88 5.18 12.95 -3.16
N TYR A 89 4.07 13.69 -3.21
CA TYR A 89 4.05 15.11 -2.83
C TYR A 89 3.31 15.33 -1.50
N GLY A 90 4.08 15.65 -0.44
CA GLY A 90 3.60 16.12 0.86
C GLY A 90 4.04 15.29 2.08
N GLU A 91 3.29 15.33 3.19
CA GLU A 91 3.66 14.79 4.52
C GLU A 91 3.50 13.25 4.64
N CYS A 92 3.71 12.50 3.56
CA CYS A 92 3.62 11.04 3.57
C CYS A 92 4.91 10.31 3.97
N GLU A 93 6.01 11.06 4.17
CA GLU A 93 7.34 10.56 4.53
C GLU A 93 7.37 9.78 5.85
N GLU A 94 6.48 10.07 6.80
CA GLU A 94 6.41 9.31 8.05
C GLU A 94 5.43 8.13 7.97
N THR A 95 4.35 8.28 7.20
CA THR A 95 3.26 7.30 7.19
C THR A 95 3.63 6.02 6.45
N TYR A 96 4.15 6.12 5.23
CA TYR A 96 4.46 4.93 4.44
C TYR A 96 5.57 4.09 5.06
N PRO A 97 6.64 4.66 5.66
CA PRO A 97 7.61 3.87 6.41
C PRO A 97 7.02 3.15 7.63
N LEU A 98 6.08 3.76 8.36
CA LEU A 98 5.37 3.08 9.45
C LEU A 98 4.52 1.91 8.93
N MET A 99 3.83 2.11 7.80
CA MET A 99 3.08 1.03 7.16
C MET A 99 3.99 -0.10 6.67
N ASP A 100 5.14 0.25 6.08
CA ASP A 100 6.15 -0.70 5.62
C ASP A 100 6.72 -1.53 6.78
N GLU A 101 7.04 -0.89 7.91
CA GLU A 101 7.48 -1.58 9.11
C GLU A 101 6.43 -2.56 9.65
N GLN A 102 5.15 -2.16 9.65
CA GLN A 102 4.07 -3.05 10.09
C GLN A 102 3.81 -4.19 9.11
N MET A 103 3.86 -3.92 7.81
CA MET A 103 3.74 -4.94 6.78
C MET A 103 4.86 -5.98 6.92
N MET A 104 6.10 -5.55 7.16
CA MET A 104 7.23 -6.45 7.41
C MET A 104 7.00 -7.37 8.61
N LYS A 105 6.51 -6.85 9.74
CA LYS A 105 6.18 -7.68 10.92
C LYS A 105 5.13 -8.74 10.60
N ILE A 106 4.09 -8.36 9.85
CA ILE A 106 3.02 -9.27 9.45
C ILE A 106 3.53 -10.31 8.43
N ILE A 107 4.44 -9.94 7.53
CA ILE A 107 5.12 -10.87 6.62
C ILE A 107 5.84 -11.95 7.41
N ASP A 108 6.61 -11.58 8.43
CA ASP A 108 7.32 -12.55 9.28
C ASP A 108 6.36 -13.48 10.04
N LEU A 109 5.29 -12.92 10.62
CA LEU A 109 4.25 -13.71 11.29
C LEU A 109 3.61 -14.71 10.33
N ARG A 110 3.23 -14.26 9.12
CA ARG A 110 2.60 -15.12 8.12
C ARG A 110 3.57 -16.19 7.61
N ALA A 111 4.85 -15.84 7.42
CA ALA A 111 5.87 -16.78 6.98
C ALA A 111 6.12 -17.90 8.00
N ALA A 112 6.09 -17.58 9.30
CA ALA A 112 6.22 -18.57 10.37
C ALA A 112 5.07 -19.59 10.42
N MET A 113 3.92 -19.28 9.80
CA MET A 113 2.74 -20.17 9.72
C MET A 113 2.78 -21.11 8.52
N VAL A 114 3.69 -20.91 7.56
CA VAL A 114 3.75 -21.73 6.36
C VAL A 114 4.33 -23.10 6.72
N ASP A 115 3.56 -24.17 6.46
CA ASP A 115 4.06 -25.53 6.59
C ASP A 115 5.15 -25.78 5.52
N PRO A 116 6.36 -26.21 5.91
CA PRO A 116 7.44 -26.57 4.99
C PRO A 116 7.06 -27.63 3.94
N CYS A 117 6.02 -28.43 4.19
CA CYS A 117 5.53 -29.45 3.27
C CYS A 117 4.54 -28.90 2.22
N THR A 118 4.20 -27.62 2.27
CA THR A 118 3.24 -27.03 1.34
C THR A 118 3.82 -26.97 -0.06
N SER A 119 3.25 -27.76 -0.97
CA SER A 119 3.67 -27.80 -2.37
C SER A 119 3.36 -26.46 -3.06
N PRO A 120 4.26 -25.97 -3.94
CA PRO A 120 3.99 -24.77 -4.73
C PRO A 120 2.80 -25.01 -5.67
N SER A 121 1.76 -24.20 -5.51
CA SER A 121 0.61 -24.06 -6.40
C SER A 121 1.04 -23.36 -7.71
N PRO A 122 0.32 -23.55 -8.83
CA PRO A 122 0.61 -22.87 -10.09
C PRO A 122 0.81 -21.36 -9.95
N ALA A 123 1.70 -20.82 -10.79
CA ALA A 123 1.99 -19.40 -10.85
C ALA A 123 0.70 -18.58 -11.02
N VAL A 124 0.53 -17.58 -10.15
CA VAL A 124 -0.60 -16.67 -10.17
C VAL A 124 -0.42 -15.72 -11.35
N ILE A 125 -1.37 -15.69 -12.29
CA ILE A 125 -1.31 -14.76 -13.43
C ILE A 125 -1.77 -13.38 -12.94
N VAL A 126 -0.84 -12.43 -12.90
CA VAL A 126 -1.13 -11.02 -12.64
C VAL A 126 -1.39 -10.31 -13.98
N PRO A 127 -2.59 -9.73 -14.20
CA PRO A 127 -2.86 -8.95 -15.41
C PRO A 127 -1.91 -7.76 -15.51
N HIS A 128 -1.44 -7.46 -16.72
CA HIS A 128 -0.58 -6.29 -16.96
C HIS A 128 -1.30 -4.99 -16.62
N ARG A 129 -0.54 -3.93 -16.37
CA ARG A 129 -1.08 -2.58 -16.21
C ARG A 129 -1.59 -2.04 -17.55
N TRP A 130 -2.73 -1.34 -17.52
CA TRP A 130 -3.31 -0.74 -18.72
C TRP A 130 -2.37 0.28 -19.37
N THR A 131 -2.37 0.28 -20.69
CA THR A 131 -1.65 1.23 -21.55
C THR A 131 -2.61 1.82 -22.58
N ASP A 132 -2.21 2.92 -23.24
CA ASP A 132 -3.01 3.50 -24.32
C ASP A 132 -3.22 2.52 -25.49
N GLU A 133 -2.36 1.50 -25.64
CA GLU A 133 -2.47 0.46 -26.67
C GLU A 133 -3.63 -0.52 -26.41
N ASP A 134 -4.04 -0.67 -25.15
CA ASP A 134 -5.19 -1.51 -24.77
C ASP A 134 -6.54 -0.86 -25.15
N ALA A 135 -6.52 0.42 -25.49
CA ALA A 135 -7.72 1.17 -25.80
C ALA A 135 -8.34 0.79 -27.16
N CYS A 136 -9.56 0.27 -27.11
CA CYS A 136 -10.34 -0.07 -28.29
C CYS A 136 -11.17 1.13 -28.75
N VAL A 137 -10.53 2.09 -29.44
CA VAL A 137 -11.16 3.35 -29.92
C VAL A 137 -10.92 3.68 -31.40
N GLY A 138 -10.36 2.72 -32.16
CA GLY A 138 -10.06 2.85 -33.59
C GLY A 138 -8.93 3.86 -33.89
N GLU A 139 -8.59 4.01 -35.18
CA GLU A 139 -7.51 4.91 -35.60
C GLU A 139 -7.90 6.39 -35.49
N PHE A 140 -6.93 7.21 -35.08
CA PHE A 140 -7.12 8.66 -34.96
C PHE A 140 -6.91 9.34 -36.31
N LYS A 141 -7.97 9.94 -36.86
CA LYS A 141 -7.89 10.75 -38.10
C LYS A 141 -6.83 11.86 -38.05
N THR A 142 -6.54 12.38 -36.87
CA THR A 142 -5.59 13.48 -36.63
C THR A 142 -4.33 13.04 -35.88
N GLY A 143 -4.15 11.73 -35.65
CA GLY A 143 -3.10 11.18 -34.77
C GLY A 143 -3.34 11.43 -33.27
N ARG A 144 -4.43 12.09 -32.87
CA ARG A 144 -4.80 12.31 -31.46
C ARG A 144 -6.27 11.98 -31.22
N PRO A 145 -6.64 11.36 -30.08
CA PRO A 145 -8.02 11.04 -29.78
C PRO A 145 -8.87 12.31 -29.58
N ASN A 146 -10.07 12.32 -30.17
CA ASN A 146 -11.04 13.38 -29.96
C ASN A 146 -11.70 13.29 -28.56
N LYS A 147 -12.55 14.25 -28.18
CA LYS A 147 -13.18 14.27 -26.85
C LYS A 147 -14.01 13.01 -26.54
N GLN A 148 -14.78 12.50 -27.52
CA GLN A 148 -15.58 11.30 -27.33
C GLN A 148 -14.69 10.06 -27.14
N GLN A 149 -13.63 9.94 -27.95
CA GLN A 149 -12.65 8.86 -27.84
C GLN A 149 -11.90 8.92 -26.51
N ARG A 150 -11.43 10.10 -26.06
CA ARG A 150 -10.80 10.25 -24.73
C ARG A 150 -11.73 9.78 -23.59
N ASN A 151 -13.01 10.15 -23.66
CA ASN A 151 -14.00 9.69 -22.68
C ASN A 151 -14.28 8.18 -22.76
N GLN A 152 -14.03 7.55 -23.91
CA GLN A 152 -14.15 6.09 -24.07
C GLN A 152 -12.91 5.38 -23.53
N ILE A 153 -11.70 5.87 -23.85
CA ILE A 153 -10.43 5.40 -23.28
C ILE A 153 -10.51 5.42 -21.75
N ALA A 154 -10.87 6.58 -21.16
CA ALA A 154 -10.97 6.72 -19.71
C ALA A 154 -11.98 5.74 -19.07
N ARG A 155 -13.10 5.44 -19.75
CA ARG A 155 -14.08 4.45 -19.27
C ARG A 155 -13.58 3.02 -19.37
N GLN A 156 -12.86 2.68 -20.44
CA GLN A 156 -12.24 1.36 -20.60
C GLN A 156 -11.14 1.15 -19.57
N HIS A 157 -10.29 2.16 -19.35
CA HIS A 157 -9.25 2.15 -18.32
C HIS A 157 -9.85 1.93 -16.92
N ALA A 158 -10.83 2.75 -16.51
CA ALA A 158 -11.48 2.60 -15.20
C ALA A 158 -12.17 1.24 -15.01
N ALA A 159 -12.76 0.67 -16.08
CA ALA A 159 -13.35 -0.66 -16.04
C ALA A 159 -12.29 -1.76 -15.92
N TYR A 160 -11.15 -1.60 -16.60
CA TYR A 160 -10.03 -2.51 -16.52
C TYR A 160 -9.40 -2.51 -15.12
N ASP A 161 -9.12 -1.35 -14.56
CA ASP A 161 -8.55 -1.23 -13.21
C ASP A 161 -9.47 -1.81 -12.15
N LYS A 162 -10.78 -1.56 -12.28
CA LYS A 162 -11.77 -2.17 -11.38
C LYS A 162 -11.69 -3.70 -11.43
N LYS A 163 -11.70 -4.28 -12.63
CA LYS A 163 -11.61 -5.74 -12.82
C LYS A 163 -10.28 -6.28 -12.31
N ARG A 164 -9.19 -5.58 -12.58
CA ARG A 164 -7.84 -5.94 -12.15
C ARG A 164 -7.73 -5.96 -10.62
N ASN A 165 -8.32 -4.98 -9.94
CA ASN A 165 -8.39 -4.90 -8.49
C ASN A 165 -9.28 -6.02 -7.89
N GLU A 166 -10.40 -6.34 -8.53
CA GLU A 166 -11.25 -7.49 -8.13
C GLU A 166 -10.46 -8.81 -8.22
N LEU A 167 -9.72 -9.03 -9.31
CA LEU A 167 -8.83 -10.20 -9.46
C LEU A 167 -7.69 -10.22 -8.44
N ALA A 168 -7.13 -9.05 -8.09
CA ALA A 168 -6.11 -8.96 -7.04
C ALA A 168 -6.67 -9.36 -5.67
N ARG A 169 -7.87 -8.88 -5.32
CA ARG A 169 -8.57 -9.31 -4.10
C ARG A 169 -8.82 -10.81 -4.08
N GLU A 170 -9.36 -11.38 -5.15
CA GLU A 170 -9.62 -12.83 -5.26
C GLU A 170 -8.34 -13.65 -5.08
N ARG A 171 -7.21 -13.23 -5.67
CA ARG A 171 -5.91 -13.88 -5.50
C ARG A 171 -5.44 -13.85 -4.05
N ARG A 172 -5.55 -12.70 -3.38
CA ARG A 172 -5.17 -12.57 -1.95
C ARG A 172 -5.99 -13.47 -1.02
N GLU A 173 -7.24 -13.76 -1.37
CA GLU A 173 -8.16 -14.60 -0.58
C GLU A 173 -8.01 -16.10 -0.87
N THR A 174 -7.69 -16.46 -2.11
CA THR A 174 -7.63 -17.86 -2.57
C THR A 174 -6.27 -18.52 -2.39
N VAL A 175 -5.20 -17.73 -2.27
CA VAL A 175 -3.85 -18.27 -2.09
C VAL A 175 -3.64 -18.78 -0.67
N THR A 176 -3.46 -20.09 -0.54
CA THR A 176 -3.32 -20.80 0.73
C THR A 176 -1.90 -21.30 1.02
N GLY A 177 -1.01 -21.33 0.01
CA GLY A 177 0.35 -21.87 0.12
C GLY A 177 1.45 -20.81 0.21
N THR A 178 2.56 -21.00 -0.50
CA THR A 178 3.69 -20.03 -0.51
C THR A 178 3.51 -18.93 -1.56
N GLU A 179 2.47 -19.02 -2.39
CA GLU A 179 2.30 -18.18 -3.57
C GLU A 179 1.92 -16.75 -3.20
N TRP A 180 1.50 -16.51 -1.96
CA TRP A 180 1.17 -15.16 -1.50
C TRP A 180 2.40 -14.28 -1.50
N ILE A 181 3.59 -14.87 -1.37
CA ILE A 181 4.87 -14.17 -1.46
C ILE A 181 5.04 -13.62 -2.87
N ASN A 182 4.89 -14.46 -3.90
CA ASN A 182 5.00 -14.03 -5.30
C ASN A 182 3.92 -13.01 -5.65
N ASN A 183 2.66 -13.26 -5.28
CA ASN A 183 1.57 -12.32 -5.54
C ASN A 183 1.80 -10.96 -4.86
N ALA A 184 2.37 -10.94 -3.64
CA ALA A 184 2.68 -9.71 -2.94
C ALA A 184 3.87 -8.96 -3.56
N ILE A 185 4.92 -9.69 -3.97
CA ILE A 185 6.04 -9.11 -4.71
C ILE A 185 5.50 -8.43 -5.97
N ASP A 186 4.76 -9.15 -6.81
CA ASP A 186 4.26 -8.63 -8.08
C ASP A 186 3.42 -7.36 -7.89
N GLU A 187 2.54 -7.33 -6.89
CA GLU A 187 1.68 -6.17 -6.62
C GLU A 187 2.47 -4.95 -6.09
N LEU A 188 3.46 -5.17 -5.23
CA LEU A 188 4.27 -4.09 -4.65
C LEU A 188 5.31 -3.57 -5.66
N THR A 189 5.98 -4.46 -6.40
CA THR A 189 7.00 -4.08 -7.38
C THR A 189 6.38 -3.44 -8.60
N GLU A 190 5.25 -3.90 -9.12
CA GLU A 190 4.62 -3.25 -10.26
C GLU A 190 4.24 -1.80 -9.94
N SER A 191 3.75 -1.54 -8.73
CA SER A 191 3.40 -0.19 -8.30
C SER A 191 4.64 0.71 -8.15
N ARG A 192 5.76 0.15 -7.67
CA ARG A 192 7.07 0.81 -7.59
C ARG A 192 7.64 1.10 -9.00
N ASP A 193 7.67 0.10 -9.87
CA ASP A 193 8.27 0.19 -11.20
C ASP A 193 7.48 1.16 -12.08
N TYR A 194 6.16 1.25 -11.88
CA TYR A 194 5.34 2.24 -12.57
C TYR A 194 5.71 3.68 -12.24
N ILE A 195 6.15 3.96 -11.01
CA ILE A 195 6.47 5.33 -10.59
C ILE A 195 7.92 5.74 -10.83
N GLU A 196 8.81 4.76 -11.04
CA GLU A 196 10.25 4.98 -11.23
C GLU A 196 10.55 6.00 -12.35
N PRO A 197 9.90 5.95 -13.54
CA PRO A 197 10.13 6.94 -14.59
C PRO A 197 9.77 8.38 -14.20
N TYR A 198 9.00 8.56 -13.13
CA TYR A 198 8.61 9.87 -12.60
C TYR A 198 9.54 10.36 -11.47
N GLY A 199 10.62 9.63 -11.17
CA GLY A 199 11.66 10.03 -10.21
C GLY A 199 11.34 9.69 -8.76
N HIS A 200 10.50 8.67 -8.52
CA HIS A 200 10.18 8.18 -7.19
C HIS A 200 10.73 6.76 -6.98
N ASP A 201 11.48 6.54 -5.90
CA ASP A 201 12.06 5.24 -5.55
C ASP A 201 11.01 4.22 -5.02
N GLY A 202 9.81 4.72 -4.74
CA GLY A 202 8.67 3.96 -4.25
C GLY A 202 8.61 3.72 -2.74
N PHE A 203 7.48 3.17 -2.33
CA PHE A 203 7.16 2.82 -0.95
C PHE A 203 7.29 1.31 -0.74
N PHE A 204 7.25 0.88 0.52
CA PHE A 204 7.29 -0.55 0.91
C PHE A 204 8.58 -1.29 0.55
N THR A 205 9.71 -0.58 0.45
CA THR A 205 11.00 -1.16 0.04
C THR A 205 11.50 -2.24 0.99
N LYS A 206 11.24 -2.12 2.31
CA LYS A 206 11.62 -3.15 3.28
C LYS A 206 10.77 -4.40 3.12
N SER A 207 9.46 -4.23 2.96
CA SER A 207 8.53 -5.34 2.73
C SER A 207 8.84 -6.10 1.45
N ILE A 208 9.14 -5.39 0.35
CA ILE A 208 9.56 -6.01 -0.92
C ILE A 208 10.84 -6.83 -0.70
N THR A 209 11.87 -6.22 -0.11
CA THR A 209 13.14 -6.90 0.18
C THR A 209 12.91 -8.17 1.01
N ARG A 210 12.08 -8.08 2.06
CA ARG A 210 11.79 -9.21 2.93
C ARG A 210 11.06 -10.36 2.21
N LEU A 211 10.11 -10.04 1.35
CA LEU A 211 9.41 -11.04 0.53
C LEU A 211 10.37 -11.73 -0.45
N GLU A 212 11.30 -10.99 -1.04
CA GLU A 212 12.31 -11.56 -1.93
C GLU A 212 13.26 -12.52 -1.19
N GLU A 213 13.70 -12.18 0.03
CA GLU A 213 14.49 -13.07 0.88
C GLU A 213 13.74 -14.38 1.18
N LEU A 214 12.45 -14.30 1.51
CA LEU A 214 11.61 -15.47 1.75
C LEU A 214 11.47 -16.33 0.50
N ARG A 215 11.25 -15.70 -0.68
CA ARG A 215 11.17 -16.40 -1.96
C ARG A 215 12.46 -17.17 -2.27
N ILE A 216 13.62 -16.55 -2.09
CA ILE A 216 14.93 -17.19 -2.31
C ILE A 216 15.13 -18.36 -1.35
N SER A 217 14.79 -18.16 -0.06
CA SER A 217 14.93 -19.18 0.97
C SER A 217 14.09 -20.44 0.65
N LEU A 218 12.86 -20.25 0.18
CA LEU A 218 11.96 -21.35 -0.22
C LEU A 218 12.45 -22.09 -1.48
N GLN A 219 13.06 -21.38 -2.43
CA GLN A 219 13.64 -22.01 -3.63
C GLN A 219 14.86 -22.86 -3.28
N ALA A 220 15.67 -22.41 -2.32
CA ALA A 220 16.83 -23.14 -1.84
C ALA A 220 16.44 -24.45 -1.11
N THR A 221 15.42 -24.43 -0.25
CA THR A 221 14.94 -25.63 0.46
C THR A 221 14.40 -26.69 -0.50
N ASN A 222 13.65 -26.28 -1.52
CA ASN A 222 13.08 -27.20 -2.52
C ASN A 222 14.15 -27.85 -3.42
N SER A 223 15.27 -27.15 -3.66
CA SER A 223 16.39 -27.67 -4.45
C SER A 223 17.28 -28.65 -3.66
N SER A 224 17.30 -28.56 -2.33
CA SER A 224 18.06 -29.51 -1.49
C SER A 224 17.28 -30.81 -1.27
N ALA A 225 15.96 -30.75 -1.11
CA ALA A 225 15.11 -31.92 -0.89
C ALA A 225 15.06 -32.89 -2.10
N THR A 226 15.31 -32.39 -3.32
CA THR A 226 15.33 -33.22 -4.54
C THR A 226 16.64 -33.99 -4.74
N ASN A 227 17.75 -33.58 -4.11
CA ASN A 227 19.03 -34.28 -4.22
C ASN A 227 19.14 -35.49 -3.26
N ASP A 228 18.41 -35.50 -2.15
CA ASP A 228 18.50 -36.57 -1.13
C ASP A 228 17.68 -37.83 -1.48
N HIS A 229 16.99 -37.85 -2.62
CA HIS A 229 16.22 -39.01 -3.11
C HIS A 229 16.92 -39.80 -4.22
N ASN A 230 18.18 -39.48 -4.54
CA ASN A 230 18.92 -40.06 -5.65
C ASN A 230 20.20 -40.82 -5.25
N THR A 231 20.28 -41.29 -4.00
CA THR A 231 21.33 -42.18 -3.47
C THR A 231 20.74 -43.43 -2.86
#